data_AF-A0A839W5R8-F1
#
_entry.id   AF-A0A839W5R8-F1
#
_cell.length_a   1.000
_cell.length_b   1.000
_cell.length_c   1.000
_cell.angle_alpha   90.00
_cell.angle_beta   90.00
_cell.angle_gamma   90.00
#
_symmetry.space_group_name_H-M   'P 1'
#
loop_
_entity.id
_entity.type
_entity.pdbx_description
1 polymer ?
#
loop_
_entity_poly.entity_id
_entity_poly.type
_entity_poly.pdbx_seq_one_letter_code
_entity_poly.pdbx_strand_id
1 'polypeptide(L)'
;MFNFINRFRKKSNKSILHPDTPKQHRQFRKALSRIVSPVGTGFFKRALGINTNRISGSSSDGITAPINRAIGAYQQQQVMFQARDLVVNNPLAANYIRVVTDGVVGSKGINPTVSLVNRKGELNIALNKRISDEWLKFAENPQRFSLNKKFTFKQFLREVSKARIIDGETFIRIHRFEEGIRVEIIPSERVDRNLTKQGEEPDTVIYQGIEFDIDTNEVVAYWLRDFDILTQTYSGTSQRIPAEEILHHFDGVLPDSYRGVTDFLASMNLMNHLNDFTFASLVQKQITAASMTFLERDKSQDSLLDDDEGEHQEITQEMSPGLIMELPAGYSAKSVTANSNGDSYESFAEATIEQIAAGLGVYSNALLNSTKNVNFSSARFGQLQTNARFAILRDKLKEQVIIPLFEEFLRCCIDDDVLPLTQKAVDDVIFNTTFSGEGMKSVDPIKEYQAYEVAVRNKFMSRHEAIIAIGGDPQKVDEEIDADTHTLTPEDIPPENDSLNNDVIQQ
;
A
#
# COMPACT_ATOMS: atom_id res chain seq x y z
N MET A 1 -11.32 77.60 32.47
CA MET A 1 -12.32 77.53 31.39
C MET A 1 -11.59 77.08 30.13
N PHE A 2 -12.08 76.03 29.45
CA PHE A 2 -11.61 75.44 28.17
C PHE A 2 -10.53 74.34 28.17
N ASN A 3 -11.04 73.10 28.25
CA ASN A 3 -10.96 72.01 27.25
C ASN A 3 -9.61 71.56 26.68
N PHE A 4 -9.14 70.45 27.25
CA PHE A 4 -8.53 69.31 26.57
C PHE A 4 -9.66 68.41 25.99
N ILE A 5 -9.39 67.67 24.91
CA ILE A 5 -10.23 66.66 24.19
C ILE A 5 -10.72 67.12 22.79
N ASN A 6 -9.97 66.71 21.77
CA ASN A 6 -10.49 66.46 20.42
C ASN A 6 -9.57 65.41 19.74
N ARG A 7 -9.72 64.15 20.17
CA ARG A 7 -9.25 62.96 19.46
C ARG A 7 -10.49 62.11 19.18
N PHE A 8 -10.62 61.68 17.93
CA PHE A 8 -11.65 60.78 17.38
C PHE A 8 -13.04 61.38 17.07
N ARG A 9 -13.29 61.69 15.80
CA ARG A 9 -14.65 61.66 15.23
C ARG A 9 -14.64 61.25 13.76
N LYS A 10 -15.51 60.28 13.43
CA LYS A 10 -15.97 59.75 12.12
C LYS A 10 -15.26 58.52 11.50
N LYS A 11 -15.58 57.35 12.06
CA LYS A 11 -16.14 56.17 11.33
C LYS A 11 -17.61 56.05 11.82
N SER A 12 -18.64 55.55 11.13
CA SER A 12 -18.77 54.75 9.90
C SER A 12 -20.20 54.94 9.37
N ASN A 13 -20.37 55.07 8.06
CA ASN A 13 -21.60 54.67 7.37
C ASN A 13 -21.15 53.81 6.20
N LYS A 14 -21.34 52.50 6.30
CA LYS A 14 -21.21 51.58 5.15
C LYS A 14 -22.47 50.76 5.06
N SER A 15 -23.36 51.23 4.19
CA SER A 15 -24.36 50.43 3.52
C SER A 15 -23.71 49.17 2.93
N ILE A 16 -24.44 48.06 2.95
CA ILE A 16 -24.06 46.83 2.25
C ILE A 16 -23.97 47.20 0.76
N LEU A 17 -22.74 47.32 0.26
CA LEU A 17 -22.45 47.73 -1.11
C LEU A 17 -22.57 46.50 -2.01
N HIS A 18 -23.62 46.46 -2.83
CA HIS A 18 -23.51 45.77 -4.11
C HIS A 18 -22.41 46.48 -4.94
N PRO A 19 -21.45 45.75 -5.52
CA PRO A 19 -20.35 46.38 -6.24
C PRO A 19 -20.84 46.91 -7.60
N ASP A 20 -21.12 48.21 -7.70
CA ASP A 20 -21.61 48.84 -8.94
C ASP A 20 -20.48 49.29 -9.89
N THR A 21 -19.21 49.12 -9.52
CA THR A 21 -18.07 49.54 -10.34
C THR A 21 -17.03 48.44 -10.58
N PRO A 22 -16.34 48.44 -11.74
CA PRO A 22 -15.31 47.43 -12.06
C PRO A 22 -14.17 47.36 -11.03
N LYS A 23 -13.84 48.51 -10.40
CA LYS A 23 -12.83 48.59 -9.33
C LYS A 23 -13.30 47.92 -8.04
N GLN A 24 -14.57 48.05 -7.67
CA GLN A 24 -15.15 47.40 -6.48
C GLN A 24 -15.28 45.89 -6.68
N HIS A 25 -15.69 45.42 -7.87
CA HIS A 25 -15.65 43.99 -8.21
C HIS A 25 -14.24 43.38 -8.09
N ARG A 26 -13.20 44.13 -8.51
CA ARG A 26 -11.80 43.68 -8.38
C ARG A 26 -11.35 43.62 -6.92
N GLN A 27 -11.78 44.56 -6.09
CA GLN A 27 -11.50 44.56 -4.65
C GLN A 27 -12.26 43.43 -3.92
N PHE A 28 -13.51 43.17 -4.31
CA PHE A 28 -14.32 42.07 -3.77
C PHE A 28 -13.74 40.71 -4.15
N ARG A 29 -13.29 40.52 -5.42
CA ARG A 29 -12.55 39.33 -5.85
C ARG A 29 -11.23 39.14 -5.08
N LYS A 30 -10.50 40.22 -4.82
CA LYS A 30 -9.27 40.19 -3.99
C LYS A 30 -9.54 39.86 -2.52
N ALA A 31 -10.71 40.23 -1.99
CA ALA A 31 -11.12 39.91 -0.63
C ALA A 31 -11.57 38.45 -0.53
N LEU A 32 -12.36 37.96 -1.50
CA LEU A 32 -12.73 36.55 -1.61
C LEU A 32 -11.51 35.63 -1.79
N SER A 33 -10.52 36.04 -2.59
CA SER A 33 -9.26 35.28 -2.75
C SER A 33 -8.36 35.29 -1.51
N ARG A 34 -8.70 36.04 -0.45
CA ARG A 34 -8.02 36.02 0.85
C ARG A 34 -8.79 35.20 1.90
N ILE A 35 -10.10 35.07 1.75
CA ILE A 35 -10.97 34.28 2.64
C ILE A 35 -10.99 32.82 2.19
N VAL A 36 -10.99 32.58 0.87
CA VAL A 36 -10.67 31.28 0.28
C VAL A 36 -9.15 31.18 0.29
N SER A 37 -8.59 30.43 1.23
CA SER A 37 -7.17 30.10 1.25
C SER A 37 -6.75 29.57 -0.13
N PRO A 38 -5.68 30.12 -0.75
CA PRO A 38 -5.07 29.44 -1.87
C PRO A 38 -4.33 28.24 -1.27
N VAL A 39 -4.96 27.07 -1.29
CA VAL A 39 -4.23 25.81 -1.22
C VAL A 39 -3.13 25.88 -2.29
N GLY A 40 -1.88 25.80 -1.85
CA GLY A 40 -0.66 25.58 -2.66
C GLY A 40 -0.54 26.36 -3.97
N THR A 41 0.06 27.56 -3.93
CA THR A 41 0.70 28.16 -5.12
C THR A 41 2.20 28.32 -4.86
N GLY A 42 2.92 27.20 -4.93
CA GLY A 42 4.37 27.17 -4.87
C GLY A 42 4.89 25.90 -5.51
N PHE A 43 5.67 26.07 -6.59
CA PHE A 43 6.41 25.04 -7.34
C PHE A 43 5.59 24.05 -8.19
N PHE A 44 5.27 24.46 -9.43
CA PHE A 44 4.73 23.56 -10.46
C PHE A 44 5.70 23.38 -11.62
N LYS A 45 6.35 22.21 -11.68
CA LYS A 45 6.86 21.61 -12.90
C LYS A 45 6.44 20.13 -12.91
N ARG A 46 5.80 19.75 -14.02
CA ARG A 46 5.43 18.39 -14.47
C ARG A 46 5.97 17.26 -13.59
N ALA A 47 5.08 16.60 -12.86
CA ALA A 47 5.40 15.46 -12.01
C ALA A 47 4.39 14.32 -12.24
N LEU A 48 4.88 13.09 -12.19
CA LEU A 48 4.08 11.93 -11.81
C LEU A 48 3.69 12.10 -10.33
N GLY A 49 2.47 11.72 -9.95
CA GLY A 49 1.95 11.86 -8.59
C GLY A 49 0.88 12.94 -8.42
N ILE A 50 0.77 13.50 -7.20
CA ILE A 50 -0.30 14.45 -6.87
C ILE A 50 -0.04 15.82 -7.50
N ASN A 51 -0.88 16.20 -8.46
CA ASN A 51 -0.97 17.56 -8.96
C ASN A 51 -1.94 18.35 -8.08
N THR A 52 -1.42 19.01 -7.05
CA THR A 52 -2.25 19.90 -6.24
C THR A 52 -2.67 21.11 -7.09
N ASN A 53 -3.98 21.33 -7.24
CA ASN A 53 -4.60 22.56 -7.75
C ASN A 53 -4.34 23.02 -9.19
N ARG A 54 -4.98 22.35 -10.16
CA ARG A 54 -5.42 23.05 -11.40
C ARG A 54 -6.82 22.63 -11.84
N ILE A 55 -7.81 23.49 -11.61
CA ILE A 55 -9.14 23.41 -12.26
C ILE A 55 -9.07 23.86 -13.75
N SER A 56 -7.96 24.45 -14.20
CA SER A 56 -7.83 25.09 -15.53
C SER A 56 -6.56 24.72 -16.33
N GLY A 57 -5.94 23.56 -16.06
CA GLY A 57 -4.74 23.11 -16.79
C GLY A 57 -5.08 22.39 -18.10
N SER A 58 -4.55 22.87 -19.23
CA SER A 58 -4.70 22.23 -20.54
C SER A 58 -4.14 20.80 -20.56
N SER A 59 -4.86 19.90 -21.22
CA SER A 59 -4.67 18.45 -21.38
C SER A 59 -3.35 17.98 -22.02
N SER A 60 -2.19 18.55 -21.67
CA SER A 60 -0.88 18.13 -22.20
C SER A 60 -0.04 17.31 -21.21
N ASP A 61 -0.66 16.69 -20.21
CA ASP A 61 0.03 16.00 -19.11
C ASP A 61 0.17 14.50 -19.38
N GLY A 62 0.93 14.15 -20.43
CA GLY A 62 1.33 12.78 -20.74
C GLY A 62 2.84 12.56 -20.61
N ILE A 63 3.25 11.29 -20.47
CA ILE A 63 4.67 10.91 -20.56
C ILE A 63 5.16 11.18 -21.99
N THR A 64 6.09 12.13 -22.13
CA THR A 64 6.65 12.59 -23.43
C THR A 64 8.13 12.28 -23.58
N ALA A 65 8.69 11.49 -22.66
CA ALA A 65 10.08 11.10 -22.59
C ALA A 65 10.17 9.59 -22.25
N PRO A 66 11.34 8.95 -22.46
CA PRO A 66 11.56 7.58 -22.00
C PRO A 66 11.19 7.42 -20.52
N ILE A 67 10.70 6.24 -20.15
CA ILE A 67 10.12 6.00 -18.83
C ILE A 67 11.08 6.35 -17.70
N ASN A 68 12.36 6.01 -17.83
CA ASN A 68 13.40 6.30 -16.83
C ASN A 68 13.68 7.80 -16.66
N ARG A 69 13.36 8.63 -17.67
CA ARG A 69 13.46 10.09 -17.60
C ARG A 69 12.16 10.71 -17.08
N ALA A 70 11.01 10.11 -17.41
CA ALA A 70 9.72 10.53 -16.88
C ALA A 70 9.62 10.27 -15.37
N ILE A 71 10.08 9.10 -14.94
CA ILE A 71 10.36 8.72 -13.55
C ILE A 71 11.74 9.29 -13.16
N GLY A 72 11.91 10.60 -13.30
CA GLY A 72 13.13 11.28 -12.90
C GLY A 72 13.36 11.18 -11.38
N ALA A 73 14.61 11.32 -10.95
CA ALA A 73 15.02 11.18 -9.55
C ALA A 73 14.15 11.99 -8.57
N TYR A 74 13.89 13.26 -8.91
CA TYR A 74 13.07 14.15 -8.09
C TYR A 74 11.60 13.71 -8.04
N GLN A 75 10.98 13.41 -9.19
CA GLN A 75 9.59 13.00 -9.26
C GLN A 75 9.35 11.71 -8.46
N GLN A 76 10.23 10.73 -8.63
CA GLN A 76 10.11 9.44 -7.96
C GLN A 76 10.27 9.56 -6.44
N GLN A 77 11.21 10.39 -5.98
CA GLN A 77 11.38 10.64 -4.54
C GLN A 77 10.14 11.32 -3.94
N GLN A 78 9.54 12.28 -4.65
CA GLN A 78 8.30 12.94 -4.18
C GLN A 78 7.14 11.95 -4.12
N VAL A 79 6.93 11.13 -5.16
CA VAL A 79 5.89 10.11 -5.18
C VAL A 79 6.06 9.09 -4.05
N MET A 80 7.31 8.67 -3.79
CA MET A 80 7.63 7.78 -2.67
C MET A 80 7.26 8.40 -1.33
N PHE A 81 7.61 9.68 -1.08
CA PHE A 81 7.22 10.36 0.16
C PHE A 81 5.70 10.53 0.28
N GLN A 82 5.01 10.83 -0.82
CA GLN A 82 3.54 10.89 -0.85
C GLN A 82 2.91 9.53 -0.54
N ALA A 83 3.47 8.43 -1.06
CA ALA A 83 3.00 7.08 -0.74
C ALA A 83 3.21 6.73 0.74
N ARG A 84 4.39 7.06 1.31
CA ARG A 84 4.66 6.87 2.74
C ARG A 84 3.66 7.64 3.61
N ASP A 85 3.39 8.91 3.29
CA ASP A 85 2.40 9.73 4.01
C ASP A 85 0.98 9.15 3.88
N LEU A 86 0.59 8.77 2.66
CA LEU A 86 -0.70 8.17 2.36
C LEU A 86 -0.94 6.91 3.19
N VAL A 87 0.08 6.07 3.35
CA VAL A 87 -0.01 4.81 4.09
C VAL A 87 -0.18 5.03 5.59
N VAL A 88 0.43 6.09 6.13
CA VAL A 88 0.30 6.45 7.54
C VAL A 88 -1.08 7.08 7.83
N ASN A 89 -1.59 7.89 6.91
CA ASN A 89 -2.77 8.73 7.17
C ASN A 89 -4.07 8.19 6.56
N ASN A 90 -4.02 7.36 5.52
CA ASN A 90 -5.19 6.88 4.79
C ASN A 90 -5.52 5.40 5.15
N PRO A 91 -6.74 5.12 5.67
CA PRO A 91 -7.12 3.77 6.07
C PRO A 91 -7.19 2.77 4.91
N LEU A 92 -7.54 3.22 3.68
CA LEU A 92 -7.58 2.34 2.51
C LEU A 92 -6.18 1.91 2.09
N ALA A 93 -5.23 2.84 2.08
CA ALA A 93 -3.84 2.54 1.77
C ALA A 93 -3.20 1.63 2.83
N ALA A 94 -3.46 1.91 4.10
CA ALA A 94 -3.00 1.06 5.21
C ALA A 94 -3.57 -0.37 5.13
N ASN A 95 -4.84 -0.53 4.76
CA ASN A 95 -5.44 -1.86 4.62
C ASN A 95 -4.93 -2.58 3.37
N TYR A 96 -4.76 -1.89 2.25
CA TYR A 96 -4.22 -2.47 1.01
C TYR A 96 -2.89 -3.19 1.26
N ILE A 97 -1.96 -2.53 1.99
CA ILE A 97 -0.66 -3.12 2.31
C ILE A 97 -0.81 -4.41 3.12
N ARG A 98 -1.73 -4.44 4.10
CA ARG A 98 -1.98 -5.64 4.91
C ARG A 98 -2.51 -6.77 4.03
N VAL A 99 -3.55 -6.48 3.25
CA VAL A 99 -4.20 -7.46 2.35
C VAL A 99 -3.19 -8.07 1.38
N VAL A 100 -2.37 -7.25 0.71
CA VAL A 100 -1.37 -7.75 -0.25
C VAL A 100 -0.23 -8.47 0.47
N THR A 101 0.32 -7.90 1.54
CA THR A 101 1.47 -8.51 2.26
C THR A 101 1.09 -9.85 2.87
N ASP A 102 -0.05 -9.92 3.53
CA ASP A 102 -0.55 -11.15 4.17
C ASP A 102 -0.92 -12.19 3.11
N GLY A 103 -1.54 -11.75 2.01
CA GLY A 103 -1.89 -12.61 0.88
C GLY A 103 -0.70 -13.18 0.11
N VAL A 104 0.40 -12.43 -0.01
CA VAL A 104 1.62 -12.83 -0.73
C VAL A 104 2.54 -13.67 0.15
N VAL A 105 2.85 -13.22 1.37
CA VAL A 105 3.81 -13.90 2.24
C VAL A 105 3.16 -14.99 3.10
N GLY A 106 1.92 -14.77 3.54
CA GLY A 106 1.23 -15.66 4.47
C GLY A 106 1.77 -15.61 5.90
N SER A 107 1.18 -16.44 6.76
CA SER A 107 1.58 -16.68 8.15
C SER A 107 2.86 -17.52 8.24
N LYS A 108 2.97 -18.56 7.42
CA LYS A 108 4.12 -19.49 7.40
C LYS A 108 5.35 -18.94 6.66
N GLY A 109 5.19 -17.88 5.86
CA GLY A 109 6.21 -17.43 4.91
C GLY A 109 6.29 -18.35 3.69
N ILE A 110 7.27 -18.08 2.83
CA ILE A 110 7.51 -18.85 1.60
C ILE A 110 8.81 -19.64 1.80
N ASN A 111 8.69 -20.91 2.19
CA ASN A 111 9.86 -21.74 2.53
C ASN A 111 10.23 -22.66 1.37
N PRO A 112 11.54 -22.97 1.21
CA PRO A 112 12.00 -24.00 0.29
C PRO A 112 11.65 -25.38 0.84
N THR A 113 11.06 -26.23 -0.02
CA THR A 113 10.85 -27.65 0.23
C THR A 113 11.68 -28.43 -0.79
N VAL A 114 12.80 -29.00 -0.34
CA VAL A 114 13.76 -29.70 -1.21
C VAL A 114 13.34 -31.15 -1.44
N SER A 115 13.33 -31.56 -2.70
CA SER A 115 12.91 -32.91 -3.12
C SER A 115 13.98 -33.60 -3.99
N LEU A 116 15.22 -33.68 -3.50
CA LEU A 116 16.30 -34.37 -4.22
C LEU A 116 16.06 -35.88 -4.28
N VAL A 117 16.43 -36.47 -5.42
CA VAL A 117 16.40 -37.91 -5.66
C VAL A 117 17.81 -38.50 -5.69
N ASN A 118 17.94 -39.71 -5.16
CA ASN A 118 19.15 -40.52 -5.23
C ASN A 118 19.34 -41.11 -6.62
N ARG A 119 20.52 -41.71 -6.88
CA ARG A 119 20.82 -42.44 -8.12
C ARG A 119 19.82 -43.54 -8.49
N LYS A 120 19.04 -44.03 -7.52
CA LYS A 120 17.99 -45.04 -7.69
C LYS A 120 16.61 -44.45 -8.04
N GLY A 121 16.48 -43.13 -8.10
CA GLY A 121 15.19 -42.44 -8.31
C GLY A 121 14.33 -42.28 -7.05
N GLU A 122 14.84 -42.70 -5.89
CA GLU A 122 14.16 -42.56 -4.59
C GLU A 122 14.53 -41.23 -3.93
N LEU A 123 13.61 -40.63 -3.17
CA LEU A 123 13.87 -39.39 -2.43
C LEU A 123 15.04 -39.54 -1.43
N ASN A 124 15.97 -38.59 -1.42
CA ASN A 124 17.06 -38.54 -0.47
C ASN A 124 16.60 -37.88 0.85
N ILE A 125 15.85 -38.63 1.66
CA ILE A 125 15.22 -38.13 2.89
C ILE A 125 16.26 -37.49 3.83
N ALA A 126 17.41 -38.14 4.04
CA ALA A 126 18.42 -37.65 4.97
C ALA A 126 19.04 -36.31 4.54
N LEU A 127 19.35 -36.16 3.25
CA LEU A 127 19.91 -34.92 2.72
C LEU A 127 18.87 -33.80 2.66
N ASN A 128 17.66 -34.10 2.17
CA ASN A 128 16.56 -33.14 2.12
C ASN A 128 16.25 -32.60 3.51
N LYS A 129 16.17 -33.48 4.52
CA LYS A 129 15.98 -33.09 5.92
C LYS A 129 17.11 -32.20 6.44
N ARG A 130 18.37 -32.54 6.15
CA ARG A 130 19.51 -31.71 6.56
C ARG A 130 19.45 -30.29 5.97
N ILE A 131 19.13 -30.16 4.68
CA ILE A 131 19.00 -28.84 4.03
C ILE A 131 17.84 -28.06 4.67
N SER A 132 16.67 -28.70 4.83
CA SER A 132 15.51 -28.07 5.45
C SER A 132 15.77 -27.62 6.90
N ASP A 133 16.45 -28.44 7.70
CA ASP A 133 16.77 -28.13 9.10
C ASP A 133 17.76 -26.97 9.21
N GLU A 134 18.81 -26.94 8.38
CA GLU A 134 19.77 -25.84 8.38
C GLU A 134 19.14 -24.54 7.88
N TRP A 135 18.28 -24.62 6.85
CA TRP A 135 17.51 -23.46 6.40
C TRP A 135 16.63 -22.92 7.54
N LEU A 136 15.91 -23.77 8.26
CA LEU A 136 15.04 -23.33 9.36
C LEU A 136 15.85 -22.71 10.51
N LYS A 137 17.01 -23.29 10.88
CA LYS A 137 17.92 -22.70 11.89
C LYS A 137 18.40 -21.31 11.49
N PHE A 138 18.67 -21.10 10.20
CA PHE A 138 19.03 -19.79 9.66
C PHE A 138 17.82 -18.84 9.65
N ALA A 139 16.72 -19.26 9.03
CA ALA A 139 15.54 -18.44 8.73
C ALA A 139 14.73 -18.04 9.97
N GLU A 140 14.62 -18.90 10.98
CA GLU A 140 13.78 -18.64 12.16
C GLU A 140 14.52 -17.90 13.29
N ASN A 141 15.84 -17.76 13.20
CA ASN A 141 16.64 -17.06 14.20
C ASN A 141 17.07 -15.65 13.72
N PRO A 142 16.54 -14.57 14.31
CA PRO A 142 16.93 -13.20 13.92
C PRO A 142 18.42 -12.93 14.04
N GLN A 143 19.10 -13.56 15.00
CA GLN A 143 20.53 -13.36 15.26
C GLN A 143 21.42 -13.92 14.14
N ARG A 144 20.92 -14.93 13.40
CA ARG A 144 21.62 -15.55 12.28
C ARG A 144 21.20 -14.92 10.96
N PHE A 145 19.92 -14.60 10.81
CA PHE A 145 19.35 -14.14 9.55
C PHE A 145 19.68 -12.66 9.23
N SER A 146 19.30 -11.75 10.12
CA SER A 146 19.33 -10.31 9.83
C SER A 146 20.59 -9.65 10.37
N LEU A 147 21.21 -8.76 9.60
CA LEU A 147 22.39 -7.99 10.01
C LEU A 147 22.11 -7.18 11.29
N ASN A 148 20.93 -6.57 11.37
CA ASN A 148 20.49 -5.80 12.53
C ASN A 148 19.89 -6.65 13.66
N LYS A 149 19.80 -7.98 13.46
CA LYS A 149 19.29 -8.97 14.42
C LYS A 149 17.82 -8.80 14.82
N LYS A 150 17.02 -8.05 14.04
CA LYS A 150 15.61 -7.74 14.34
C LYS A 150 14.59 -8.67 13.68
N PHE A 151 14.92 -9.22 12.52
CA PHE A 151 13.95 -9.91 11.67
C PHE A 151 14.28 -11.38 11.53
N THR A 152 13.27 -12.23 11.65
CA THR A 152 13.29 -13.58 11.05
C THR A 152 13.04 -13.48 9.55
N PHE A 153 13.31 -14.54 8.80
CA PHE A 153 13.02 -14.62 7.36
C PHE A 153 11.56 -14.28 7.03
N LYS A 154 10.60 -14.78 7.80
CA LYS A 154 9.17 -14.50 7.60
C LYS A 154 8.85 -13.02 7.78
N GLN A 155 9.40 -12.39 8.82
CA GLN A 155 9.23 -10.95 9.06
C GLN A 155 9.93 -10.12 7.98
N PHE A 156 11.12 -10.54 7.56
CA PHE A 156 11.87 -9.93 6.47
C PHE A 156 11.09 -9.93 5.17
N LEU A 157 10.49 -11.06 4.75
CA LEU A 157 9.67 -11.11 3.54
C LEU A 157 8.49 -10.13 3.59
N ARG A 158 7.87 -9.97 4.77
CA ARG A 158 6.79 -8.98 4.97
C ARG A 158 7.30 -7.57 4.82
N GLU A 159 8.42 -7.23 5.45
CA GLU A 159 9.00 -5.88 5.35
C GLU A 159 9.50 -5.56 3.94
N VAL A 160 10.09 -6.53 3.24
CA VAL A 160 10.49 -6.39 1.82
C VAL A 160 9.29 -6.15 0.93
N SER A 161 8.21 -6.91 1.11
CA SER A 161 6.96 -6.76 0.35
C SER A 161 6.32 -5.40 0.61
N LYS A 162 6.22 -4.96 1.88
CA LYS A 162 5.72 -3.63 2.24
C LYS A 162 6.56 -2.52 1.62
N ALA A 163 7.87 -2.58 1.76
CA ALA A 163 8.77 -1.57 1.20
C ALA A 163 8.62 -1.48 -0.32
N ARG A 164 8.44 -2.61 -1.02
CA ARG A 164 8.20 -2.61 -2.47
C ARG A 164 6.87 -1.97 -2.82
N ILE A 165 5.79 -2.26 -2.09
CA ILE A 165 4.47 -1.66 -2.34
C ILE A 165 4.51 -0.13 -2.12
N ILE A 166 5.13 0.30 -1.01
CA ILE A 166 5.15 1.70 -0.58
C ILE A 166 6.12 2.52 -1.45
N ASP A 167 7.37 2.08 -1.57
CA ASP A 167 8.42 2.84 -2.26
C ASP A 167 8.53 2.49 -3.75
N GLY A 168 7.88 1.41 -4.20
CA GLY A 168 7.95 0.85 -5.55
C GLY A 168 9.04 -0.20 -5.73
N GLU A 169 10.04 -0.19 -4.85
CA GLU A 169 11.20 -1.06 -4.92
C GLU A 169 11.86 -1.20 -3.55
N THR A 170 12.59 -2.30 -3.38
CA THR A 170 13.38 -2.59 -2.19
C THR A 170 14.73 -3.15 -2.63
N PHE A 171 15.79 -2.73 -1.96
CA PHE A 171 17.12 -3.32 -2.15
C PHE A 171 17.45 -4.18 -0.93
N ILE A 172 18.08 -5.32 -1.13
CA ILE A 172 18.50 -6.22 -0.07
C ILE A 172 19.97 -6.50 -0.29
N ARG A 173 20.80 -6.24 0.72
CA ARG A 173 22.22 -6.58 0.66
C ARG A 173 22.50 -7.88 1.41
N ILE A 174 23.19 -8.80 0.76
CA ILE A 174 23.72 -10.04 1.37
C ILE A 174 25.16 -9.76 1.82
N HIS A 175 25.40 -9.85 3.11
CA HIS A 175 26.72 -9.74 3.71
C HIS A 175 27.27 -11.13 4.00
N ARG A 176 28.45 -11.45 3.47
CA ARG A 176 29.15 -12.71 3.76
C ARG A 176 30.10 -12.51 4.94
N PHE A 177 29.99 -13.38 5.95
CA PHE A 177 30.88 -13.45 7.11
C PHE A 177 31.47 -14.86 7.23
N GLU A 178 32.50 -15.04 8.06
CA GLU A 178 33.06 -16.37 8.37
C GLU A 178 32.05 -17.32 9.04
N GLU A 179 31.02 -16.78 9.71
CA GLU A 179 29.97 -17.56 10.39
C GLU A 179 28.71 -17.76 9.54
N GLY A 180 28.77 -17.44 8.24
CA GLY A 180 27.63 -17.51 7.32
C GLY A 180 27.23 -16.16 6.72
N ILE A 181 26.08 -16.14 6.05
CA ILE A 181 25.51 -14.91 5.46
C ILE A 181 24.58 -14.19 6.44
N ARG A 182 24.44 -12.86 6.28
CA ARG A 182 23.38 -12.06 6.92
C ARG A 182 22.79 -11.08 5.93
N VAL A 183 21.50 -10.79 6.06
CA VAL A 183 20.79 -9.88 5.14
C VAL A 183 20.50 -8.51 5.76
N GLU A 184 20.58 -7.47 4.94
CA GLU A 184 20.21 -6.10 5.29
C GLU A 184 19.15 -5.60 4.31
N ILE A 185 18.03 -5.09 4.82
CA ILE A 185 17.06 -4.35 3.99
C ILE A 185 17.58 -2.93 3.81
N ILE A 186 17.80 -2.54 2.57
CA ILE A 186 18.24 -1.21 2.16
C ILE A 186 17.02 -0.44 1.65
N PRO A 187 16.62 0.65 2.33
CA PRO A 187 15.55 1.51 1.84
C PRO A 187 15.89 2.07 0.46
N SER A 188 14.88 2.21 -0.40
CA SER A 188 15.05 2.71 -1.77
C SER A 188 15.74 4.08 -1.86
N GLU A 189 15.53 4.91 -0.85
CA GLU A 189 16.15 6.23 -0.72
C GLU A 189 17.67 6.16 -0.50
N ARG A 190 18.20 5.08 0.06
CA ARG A 190 19.64 4.94 0.29
C ARG A 190 20.42 4.77 -1.01
N VAL A 191 19.81 4.24 -2.07
CA VAL A 191 20.41 4.24 -3.42
C VAL A 191 20.37 5.65 -4.00
N ASP A 192 21.51 6.17 -4.44
CA ASP A 192 21.65 7.56 -4.86
C ASP A 192 20.95 7.86 -6.19
N ARG A 193 19.67 8.22 -6.12
CA ARG A 193 18.86 8.58 -7.29
C ARG A 193 19.42 9.75 -8.09
N ASN A 194 20.20 10.64 -7.48
CA ASN A 194 20.73 11.83 -8.15
C ASN A 194 22.06 11.56 -8.86
N LEU A 195 22.68 10.40 -8.61
CA LEU A 195 23.92 10.02 -9.27
C LEU A 195 23.63 9.52 -10.68
N THR A 196 23.91 10.35 -11.67
CA THR A 196 23.89 9.99 -13.10
C THR A 196 25.12 10.56 -13.78
N LYS A 197 26.03 9.70 -14.24
CA LYS A 197 27.30 10.06 -14.86
C LYS A 197 27.88 8.86 -15.63
N GLN A 198 28.93 9.09 -16.42
CA GLN A 198 29.76 7.98 -16.88
C GLN A 198 30.33 7.22 -15.67
N GLY A 199 30.41 5.90 -15.77
CA GLY A 199 31.00 5.05 -14.76
C GLY A 199 32.48 5.36 -14.53
N GLU A 200 33.04 4.74 -13.48
CA GLU A 200 34.49 4.82 -13.23
C GLU A 200 35.27 3.99 -14.26
N GLU A 201 34.66 2.91 -14.73
CA GLU A 201 35.15 2.12 -15.85
C GLU A 201 34.65 2.71 -17.18
N PRO A 202 35.44 2.65 -18.26
CA PRO A 202 35.09 3.27 -19.54
C PRO A 202 33.76 2.76 -20.12
N ASP A 203 33.47 1.48 -19.90
CA ASP A 203 32.36 0.75 -20.51
C ASP A 203 31.13 0.68 -19.60
N THR A 204 31.12 1.41 -18.48
CA THR A 204 29.97 1.48 -17.58
C THR A 204 29.34 2.86 -17.51
N VAL A 205 28.03 2.90 -17.25
CA VAL A 205 27.26 4.14 -17.07
C VAL A 205 26.45 4.05 -15.79
N ILE A 206 26.45 5.12 -14.99
CA ILE A 206 25.65 5.20 -13.77
C ILE A 206 24.40 6.02 -14.09
N TYR A 207 23.22 5.44 -13.85
CA TYR A 207 21.94 6.11 -13.98
C TYR A 207 21.10 5.89 -12.72
N GLN A 208 20.71 6.99 -12.07
CA GLN A 208 19.95 6.99 -10.81
C GLN A 208 20.54 6.07 -9.73
N GLY A 209 21.87 6.03 -9.61
CA GLY A 209 22.57 5.23 -8.61
C GLY A 209 22.68 3.73 -8.91
N ILE A 210 22.26 3.29 -10.10
CA ILE A 210 22.51 1.94 -10.62
C ILE A 210 23.56 2.07 -11.73
N GLU A 211 24.60 1.24 -11.67
CA GLU A 211 25.67 1.17 -12.66
C GLU A 211 25.40 0.02 -13.62
N PHE A 212 25.40 0.33 -14.92
CA PHE A 212 25.14 -0.60 -16.00
C PHE A 212 26.35 -0.75 -16.90
N ASP A 213 26.54 -1.95 -17.43
CA ASP A 213 27.40 -2.17 -18.60
C ASP A 213 26.73 -1.59 -19.86
N ILE A 214 27.49 -0.87 -20.67
CA ILE A 214 26.94 -0.15 -21.84
C ILE A 214 26.53 -1.12 -22.96
N ASP A 215 27.22 -2.25 -23.11
CA ASP A 215 27.01 -3.19 -24.21
C ASP A 215 25.89 -4.18 -23.90
N THR A 216 25.83 -4.67 -22.66
CA THR A 216 24.85 -5.68 -22.23
C THR A 216 23.65 -5.09 -21.49
N ASN A 217 23.73 -3.86 -20.99
CA ASN A 217 22.76 -3.24 -20.08
C ASN A 217 22.55 -4.05 -18.78
N GLU A 218 23.51 -4.92 -18.43
CA GLU A 218 23.55 -5.67 -17.19
C GLU A 218 23.91 -4.75 -16.02
N VAL A 219 23.33 -5.00 -14.85
CA VAL A 219 23.64 -4.23 -13.64
C VAL A 219 24.96 -4.73 -13.06
N VAL A 220 25.95 -3.84 -12.98
CA VAL A 220 27.29 -4.16 -12.48
C VAL A 220 27.43 -3.78 -11.01
N ALA A 221 26.82 -2.68 -10.58
CA ALA A 221 26.92 -2.19 -9.21
C ALA A 221 25.75 -1.26 -8.82
N TYR A 222 25.60 -1.04 -7.52
CA TYR A 222 24.70 -0.05 -6.94
C TYR A 222 25.48 0.95 -6.09
N TRP A 223 25.03 2.19 -6.09
CA TRP A 223 25.66 3.30 -5.37
C TRP A 223 24.81 3.70 -4.16
N LEU A 224 25.30 3.33 -2.96
CA LEU A 224 24.60 3.57 -1.70
C LEU A 224 25.15 4.80 -0.98
N ARG A 225 24.26 5.69 -0.55
CA ARG A 225 24.59 6.81 0.31
C ARG A 225 24.83 6.36 1.75
N ASP A 226 25.77 7.01 2.40
CA ASP A 226 25.94 6.85 3.84
C ASP A 226 24.74 7.45 4.58
N PHE A 227 24.28 6.78 5.63
CA PHE A 227 23.17 7.23 6.46
C PHE A 227 23.66 7.52 7.87
N ASP A 228 23.54 8.78 8.29
CA ASP A 228 23.87 9.19 9.66
C ASP A 228 22.67 8.93 10.57
N ILE A 229 22.84 7.99 11.50
CA ILE A 229 21.80 7.58 12.45
C ILE A 229 21.48 8.70 13.45
N LEU A 230 22.42 9.58 13.78
CA LEU A 230 22.19 10.65 14.75
C LEU A 230 21.32 11.76 14.16
N THR A 231 21.63 12.19 12.94
CA THR A 231 20.92 13.29 12.27
C THR A 231 19.76 12.83 11.42
N GLN A 232 19.63 11.52 11.16
CA GLN A 232 18.63 10.92 10.26
C GLN A 232 18.72 11.47 8.84
N THR A 233 19.95 11.70 8.35
CA THR A 233 20.21 12.28 7.02
C THR A 233 21.14 11.41 6.20
N TYR A 234 20.94 11.42 4.88
CA TYR A 234 21.88 10.82 3.94
C TYR A 234 23.04 11.78 3.63
N SER A 235 24.25 11.24 3.56
CA SER A 235 25.44 11.95 3.07
C SER A 235 25.30 12.29 1.58
N GLY A 236 26.12 13.24 1.12
CA GLY A 236 26.34 13.50 -0.30
C GLY A 236 27.37 12.56 -0.94
N THR A 237 28.01 11.69 -0.14
CA THR A 237 28.93 10.66 -0.60
C THR A 237 28.19 9.34 -0.83
N SER A 238 28.54 8.67 -1.92
CA SER A 238 27.97 7.38 -2.33
C SER A 238 29.07 6.34 -2.48
N GLN A 239 28.87 5.16 -1.89
CA GLN A 239 29.75 4.01 -1.96
C GLN A 239 29.26 3.04 -3.04
N ARG A 240 30.18 2.58 -3.89
CA ARG A 240 29.93 1.53 -4.87
C ARG A 240 29.87 0.16 -4.20
N ILE A 241 28.80 -0.59 -4.44
CA ILE A 241 28.60 -1.97 -3.99
C ILE A 241 28.38 -2.86 -5.22
N PRO A 242 29.08 -4.00 -5.37
CA PRO A 242 28.87 -4.93 -6.48
C PRO A 242 27.43 -5.43 -6.57
N ALA A 243 26.94 -5.67 -7.79
CA ALA A 243 25.57 -6.16 -8.01
C ALA A 243 25.33 -7.55 -7.40
N GLU A 244 26.34 -8.41 -7.34
CA GLU A 244 26.26 -9.75 -6.73
C GLU A 244 25.86 -9.72 -5.24
N GLU A 245 26.14 -8.61 -4.53
CA GLU A 245 25.77 -8.45 -3.13
C GLU A 245 24.33 -7.93 -2.96
N ILE A 246 23.67 -7.46 -4.02
CA ILE A 246 22.40 -6.73 -3.91
C ILE A 246 21.30 -7.41 -4.73
N LEU A 247 20.23 -7.79 -4.03
CA LEU A 247 18.98 -8.19 -4.64
C LEU A 247 18.08 -6.95 -4.78
N HIS A 248 17.66 -6.64 -6.01
CA HIS A 248 16.77 -5.52 -6.31
C HIS A 248 15.36 -6.03 -6.60
N HIS A 249 14.47 -5.89 -5.63
CA HIS A 249 13.07 -6.29 -5.76
C HIS A 249 12.21 -5.11 -6.19
N PHE A 250 11.69 -5.13 -7.43
CA PHE A 250 10.85 -4.07 -7.95
C PHE A 250 9.92 -4.54 -9.07
N ASP A 251 8.81 -3.82 -9.27
CA ASP A 251 7.92 -4.02 -10.40
C ASP A 251 8.07 -2.89 -11.43
N GLY A 252 8.55 -3.24 -12.63
CA GLY A 252 8.77 -2.29 -13.71
C GLY A 252 7.47 -1.93 -14.41
N VAL A 253 7.21 -0.63 -14.59
CA VAL A 253 5.99 -0.15 -15.28
C VAL A 253 6.04 -0.48 -16.77
N LEU A 254 7.24 -0.38 -17.35
CA LEU A 254 7.52 -0.69 -18.74
C LEU A 254 8.77 -1.58 -18.82
N PRO A 255 8.99 -2.29 -19.95
CA PRO A 255 10.11 -3.23 -20.08
C PRO A 255 11.48 -2.63 -19.76
N ASP A 256 11.71 -1.35 -20.11
CA ASP A 256 12.98 -0.67 -19.90
C ASP A 256 13.08 0.04 -18.53
N SER A 257 12.16 -0.20 -17.59
CA SER A 257 12.19 0.45 -16.28
C SER A 257 13.36 -0.04 -15.42
N TYR A 258 14.29 0.87 -15.09
CA TYR A 258 15.41 0.57 -14.19
C TYR A 258 15.06 0.63 -12.70
N ARG A 259 13.94 1.27 -12.35
CA ARG A 259 13.49 1.49 -10.98
C ARG A 259 12.00 1.20 -10.87
N GLY A 260 11.58 0.76 -9.69
CA GLY A 260 10.16 0.53 -9.41
C GLY A 260 9.42 1.80 -8.98
N VAL A 261 8.10 1.82 -9.18
CA VAL A 261 7.21 2.87 -8.67
C VAL A 261 6.18 2.28 -7.74
N THR A 262 5.71 3.08 -6.78
CA THR A 262 4.69 2.64 -5.82
C THR A 262 3.41 2.16 -6.51
N ASP A 263 2.80 1.12 -5.95
CA ASP A 263 1.51 0.60 -6.39
C ASP A 263 0.40 1.67 -6.29
N PHE A 264 0.58 2.66 -5.41
CA PHE A 264 -0.38 3.76 -5.23
C PHE A 264 -0.35 4.79 -6.36
N LEU A 265 0.60 4.74 -7.30
CA LEU A 265 0.82 5.80 -8.29
C LEU A 265 -0.46 6.19 -9.04
N ALA A 266 -1.26 5.21 -9.45
CA ALA A 266 -2.50 5.45 -10.20
C ALA A 266 -3.67 5.91 -9.32
N SER A 267 -3.75 5.44 -8.07
CA SER A 267 -4.90 5.65 -7.18
C SER A 267 -4.71 6.77 -6.16
N MET A 268 -3.49 7.27 -5.98
CA MET A 268 -3.14 8.26 -4.95
C MET A 268 -3.94 9.56 -5.03
N ASN A 269 -4.16 10.08 -6.25
CA ASN A 269 -4.99 11.27 -6.45
C ASN A 269 -6.46 11.03 -6.06
N LEU A 270 -7.02 9.89 -6.47
CA LEU A 270 -8.40 9.52 -6.13
C LEU A 270 -8.58 9.33 -4.63
N MET A 271 -7.61 8.73 -3.94
CA MET A 271 -7.63 8.58 -2.48
C MET A 271 -7.67 9.94 -1.76
N ASN A 272 -6.93 10.93 -2.26
CA ASN A 272 -6.97 12.28 -1.67
C ASN A 272 -8.30 12.98 -1.96
N HIS A 273 -8.82 12.88 -3.18
CA HIS A 273 -10.14 13.42 -3.50
C HIS A 273 -11.26 12.79 -2.67
N LEU A 274 -11.16 11.49 -2.38
CA LEU A 274 -12.11 10.81 -1.48
C LEU A 274 -12.01 11.36 -0.05
N ASN A 275 -10.80 11.59 0.46
CA ASN A 275 -10.58 12.20 1.77
C ASN A 275 -11.14 13.63 1.84
N ASP A 276 -10.85 14.45 0.84
CA ASP A 276 -11.34 15.84 0.74
C ASP A 276 -12.88 15.87 0.66
N PHE A 277 -13.48 14.98 -0.14
CA PHE A 277 -14.93 14.86 -0.26
C PHE A 277 -15.58 14.40 1.05
N THR A 278 -14.96 13.44 1.75
CA THR A 278 -15.41 12.99 3.07
C THR A 278 -15.36 14.11 4.10
N PHE A 279 -14.29 14.88 4.12
CA PHE A 279 -14.16 16.03 5.01
C PHE A 279 -15.20 17.13 4.68
N ALA A 280 -15.36 17.48 3.40
CA ALA A 280 -16.35 18.46 2.96
C ALA A 280 -17.78 18.02 3.31
N SER A 281 -18.09 16.74 3.14
CA SER A 281 -19.39 16.16 3.51
C SER A 281 -19.63 16.20 5.02
N LEU A 282 -18.60 15.97 5.83
CA LEU A 282 -18.68 16.10 7.29
C LEU A 282 -18.97 17.55 7.69
N VAL A 283 -18.26 18.52 7.11
CA VAL A 283 -18.47 19.95 7.37
C VAL A 283 -19.87 20.39 6.93
N GLN A 284 -20.34 19.95 5.76
CA GLN A 284 -21.70 20.21 5.31
C GLN A 284 -22.73 19.68 6.31
N LYS A 285 -22.57 18.44 6.80
CA LYS A 285 -23.46 17.85 7.81
C LYS A 285 -23.41 18.61 9.13
N GLN A 286 -22.24 19.10 9.56
CA GLN A 286 -22.11 19.94 10.76
C GLN A 286 -22.84 21.28 10.59
N ILE A 287 -22.71 21.93 9.43
CA ILE A 287 -23.41 23.19 9.13
C ILE A 287 -24.93 22.96 9.06
N THR A 288 -25.38 21.88 8.41
CA THR A 288 -26.81 21.55 8.36
C THR A 288 -27.37 21.17 9.73
N ALA A 289 -26.58 20.52 10.60
CA ALA A 289 -26.96 20.25 11.97
C ALA A 289 -26.98 21.52 12.84
N ALA A 290 -26.14 22.50 12.51
CA ALA A 290 -26.11 23.82 13.14
C ALA A 290 -27.21 24.72 12.54
N SER A 291 -28.44 24.60 13.05
CA SER A 291 -29.53 25.50 12.68
C SER A 291 -29.17 26.95 13.03
N MET A 292 -28.99 27.80 12.02
CA MET A 292 -28.76 29.23 12.21
C MET A 292 -30.07 30.00 12.03
N THR A 293 -30.41 30.85 13.00
CA THR A 293 -31.58 31.72 12.93
C THR A 293 -31.16 33.16 13.08
N PHE A 294 -31.54 33.98 12.11
CA PHE A 294 -31.32 35.43 12.14
C PHE A 294 -32.57 36.13 12.65
N LEU A 295 -32.39 37.16 13.47
CA LEU A 295 -33.46 38.05 13.88
C LEU A 295 -33.46 39.28 12.98
N GLU A 296 -34.51 39.45 12.18
CA GLU A 296 -34.69 40.59 11.28
C GLU A 296 -35.73 41.55 11.87
N ARG A 297 -35.36 42.84 11.99
CA ARG A 297 -36.25 43.92 12.41
C ARG A 297 -36.96 44.52 11.20
N ASP A 298 -38.27 44.69 11.29
CA ASP A 298 -39.05 45.35 10.25
C ASP A 298 -38.75 46.86 10.25
N LYS A 299 -38.40 47.41 9.08
CA LYS A 299 -38.08 48.83 8.89
C LYS A 299 -39.32 49.72 8.77
N SER A 300 -40.52 49.15 8.72
CA SER A 300 -41.78 49.91 8.57
C SER A 300 -42.28 50.57 9.86
N GLN A 301 -41.68 50.27 11.02
CA GLN A 301 -41.95 50.95 12.31
C GLN A 301 -40.89 52.02 12.65
N ASP A 302 -40.46 52.81 11.67
CA ASP A 302 -39.59 53.97 11.91
C ASP A 302 -40.40 55.24 12.25
N SER A 303 -41.48 55.08 13.03
CA SER A 303 -42.29 56.20 13.48
C SER A 303 -42.24 56.29 15.00
N LEU A 304 -41.50 57.31 15.46
CA LEU A 304 -41.68 58.02 16.73
C LEU A 304 -41.21 57.33 18.02
N LEU A 305 -39.95 56.91 18.12
CA LEU A 305 -39.29 56.84 19.42
C LEU A 305 -37.84 57.36 19.32
N ASP A 306 -37.49 58.19 20.30
CA ASP A 306 -36.37 59.13 20.37
C ASP A 306 -34.97 58.61 20.00
N ASP A 307 -34.18 59.55 19.48
CA ASP A 307 -32.70 59.55 19.45
C ASP A 307 -32.14 59.51 20.89
N ASP A 308 -32.28 58.38 21.58
CA ASP A 308 -31.40 58.07 22.72
C ASP A 308 -30.29 57.14 22.21
N GLU A 309 -29.04 57.56 22.40
CA GLU A 309 -27.80 56.81 22.16
C GLU A 309 -27.70 55.57 23.09
N GLY A 310 -28.68 54.67 23.02
CA GLY A 310 -28.65 53.36 23.65
C GLY A 310 -27.82 52.41 22.81
N GLU A 311 -26.79 51.83 23.41
CA GLU A 311 -25.97 50.74 22.84
C GLU A 311 -26.82 49.84 21.95
N HIS A 312 -26.41 49.69 20.68
CA HIS A 312 -26.85 48.56 19.87
C HIS A 312 -26.44 47.29 20.62
N GLN A 313 -27.30 46.77 21.49
CA GLN A 313 -27.09 45.46 22.09
C GLN A 313 -27.12 44.48 20.93
N GLU A 314 -25.94 43.97 20.57
CA GLU A 314 -25.84 42.76 19.77
C GLU A 314 -26.54 41.66 20.58
N ILE A 315 -27.82 41.41 20.27
CA ILE A 315 -28.58 40.30 20.83
C ILE A 315 -28.00 39.03 20.21
N THR A 316 -26.88 38.57 20.76
CA THR A 316 -26.28 37.27 20.46
C THR A 316 -26.81 36.31 21.51
N GLN A 317 -27.86 35.56 21.16
CA GLN A 317 -28.42 34.52 22.02
C GLN A 317 -27.88 33.15 21.58
N GLU A 318 -27.39 32.36 22.54
CA GLU A 318 -26.99 30.99 22.29
C GLU A 318 -28.24 30.13 22.04
N MET A 319 -28.42 29.66 20.81
CA MET A 319 -29.49 28.72 20.48
C MET A 319 -29.04 27.29 20.76
N SER A 320 -29.83 26.57 21.57
CA SER A 320 -29.70 25.13 21.79
C SER A 320 -30.88 24.38 21.14
N PRO A 321 -30.67 23.15 20.63
CA PRO A 321 -31.74 22.37 20.02
C PRO A 321 -32.97 22.21 20.96
N GLY A 322 -34.16 22.57 20.48
CA GLY A 322 -35.41 22.47 21.24
C GLY A 322 -35.75 23.67 22.13
N LEU A 323 -34.92 24.72 22.14
CA LEU A 323 -35.21 25.95 22.87
C LEU A 323 -36.25 26.80 22.12
N ILE A 324 -37.36 27.13 22.79
CA ILE A 324 -38.33 28.12 22.31
C ILE A 324 -38.00 29.45 22.96
N MET A 325 -37.61 30.45 22.16
CA MET A 325 -37.29 31.79 22.66
C MET A 325 -38.40 32.78 22.31
N GLU A 326 -38.73 33.65 23.27
CA GLU A 326 -39.62 34.79 23.05
C GLU A 326 -38.86 35.91 22.32
N LEU A 327 -39.45 36.41 21.23
CA LEU A 327 -38.85 37.46 20.40
C LEU A 327 -39.33 38.84 20.85
N PRO A 328 -38.45 39.86 20.93
CA PRO A 328 -38.86 41.24 21.18
C PRO A 328 -39.81 41.77 20.10
N ALA A 329 -40.69 42.72 20.47
CA ALA A 329 -41.65 43.31 19.55
C ALA A 329 -40.96 43.95 18.32
N GLY A 330 -41.46 43.63 17.11
CA GLY A 330 -40.91 44.13 15.84
C GLY A 330 -39.78 43.29 15.23
N TYR A 331 -39.36 42.20 15.88
CA TYR A 331 -38.39 41.24 15.34
C TYR A 331 -39.08 40.00 14.76
N SER A 332 -38.61 39.54 13.60
CA SER A 332 -39.02 38.30 12.94
C SER A 332 -37.83 37.35 12.84
N ALA A 333 -38.02 36.08 13.16
CA ALA A 333 -36.98 35.07 13.01
C ALA A 333 -36.97 34.53 11.58
N LYS A 334 -35.85 34.69 10.87
CA LYS A 334 -35.56 33.99 9.62
C LYS A 334 -34.54 32.89 9.90
N SER A 335 -35.01 31.64 9.90
CA SER A 335 -34.11 30.49 9.93
C SER A 335 -33.49 30.30 8.55
N VAL A 336 -32.16 30.18 8.51
CA VAL A 336 -31.46 29.70 7.32
C VAL A 336 -31.25 28.21 7.51
N THR A 337 -32.10 27.43 6.85
CA THR A 337 -31.90 26.00 6.74
C THR A 337 -30.98 25.73 5.56
N ALA A 338 -29.79 25.20 5.83
CA ALA A 338 -28.92 24.68 4.79
C ALA A 338 -29.54 23.40 4.24
N ASN A 339 -30.35 23.53 3.18
CA ASN A 339 -31.05 22.41 2.58
C ASN A 339 -30.04 21.51 1.86
N SER A 340 -29.71 20.37 2.46
CA SER A 340 -28.90 19.34 1.84
C SER A 340 -29.79 18.53 0.90
N ASN A 341 -29.94 18.98 -0.36
CA ASN A 341 -30.47 18.09 -1.39
C ASN A 341 -29.50 16.90 -1.50
N GLY A 342 -30.04 15.69 -1.31
CA GLY A 342 -29.28 14.47 -1.01
C GLY A 342 -28.43 13.95 -2.16
N ASP A 343 -27.29 14.61 -2.41
CA ASP A 343 -26.18 13.94 -3.07
C ASP A 343 -25.70 12.85 -2.10
N SER A 344 -26.01 11.59 -2.42
CA SER A 344 -25.71 10.49 -1.52
C SER A 344 -24.21 10.30 -1.51
N TYR A 345 -23.54 10.89 -0.51
CA TYR A 345 -22.13 10.66 -0.18
C TYR A 345 -21.71 9.21 -0.42
N GLU A 346 -22.58 8.27 -0.07
CA GLU A 346 -22.42 6.83 -0.27
C GLU A 346 -22.20 6.44 -1.74
N SER A 347 -23.00 6.93 -2.70
CA SER A 347 -22.86 6.53 -4.12
C SER A 347 -21.55 7.01 -4.74
N PHE A 348 -21.14 8.25 -4.44
CA PHE A 348 -19.86 8.78 -4.90
C PHE A 348 -18.69 8.08 -4.20
N ALA A 349 -18.77 7.84 -2.90
CA ALA A 349 -17.74 7.14 -2.14
C ALA A 349 -17.56 5.71 -2.65
N GLU A 350 -18.64 4.96 -2.84
CA GLU A 350 -18.61 3.59 -3.38
C GLU A 350 -17.98 3.56 -4.78
N ALA A 351 -18.44 4.40 -5.70
CA ALA A 351 -17.88 4.47 -7.06
C ALA A 351 -16.39 4.88 -7.09
N THR A 352 -15.97 5.74 -6.16
CA THR A 352 -14.57 6.16 -6.04
C THR A 352 -13.70 5.05 -5.44
N ILE A 353 -14.20 4.32 -4.44
CA ILE A 353 -13.50 3.17 -3.85
C ILE A 353 -13.33 2.05 -4.88
N GLU A 354 -14.34 1.80 -5.72
CA GLU A 354 -14.24 0.83 -6.81
C GLU A 354 -13.16 1.21 -7.82
N GLN A 355 -13.05 2.48 -8.22
CA GLN A 355 -11.97 2.96 -9.09
C GLN A 355 -10.60 2.83 -8.42
N ILE A 356 -10.50 3.15 -7.12
CA ILE A 356 -9.27 2.98 -6.34
C ILE A 356 -8.86 1.50 -6.32
N ALA A 357 -9.80 0.60 -6.04
CA ALA A 357 -9.56 -0.85 -5.99
C ALA A 357 -9.11 -1.39 -7.35
N ALA A 358 -9.75 -0.94 -8.44
CA ALA A 358 -9.35 -1.26 -9.81
C ALA A 358 -7.92 -0.80 -10.11
N GLY A 359 -7.54 0.42 -9.72
CA GLY A 359 -6.19 0.95 -9.91
C GLY A 359 -5.11 0.20 -9.09
N LEU A 360 -5.48 -0.33 -7.92
CA LEU A 360 -4.59 -1.13 -7.07
C LEU A 360 -4.54 -2.62 -7.47
N GLY A 361 -5.44 -3.05 -8.36
CA GLY A 361 -5.58 -4.43 -8.78
C GLY A 361 -6.07 -5.37 -7.68
N VAL A 362 -6.95 -4.91 -6.80
CA VAL A 362 -7.60 -5.74 -5.77
C VAL A 362 -9.11 -5.62 -5.86
N TYR A 363 -9.81 -6.66 -5.38
CA TYR A 363 -11.26 -6.61 -5.31
C TYR A 363 -11.71 -5.60 -4.23
N SER A 364 -12.72 -4.77 -4.54
CA SER A 364 -13.17 -3.68 -3.65
C SER A 364 -13.53 -4.15 -2.25
N ASN A 365 -14.17 -5.32 -2.14
CA ASN A 365 -14.57 -5.89 -0.86
C ASN A 365 -13.38 -6.38 -0.02
N ALA A 366 -12.30 -6.82 -0.65
CA ALA A 366 -11.05 -7.13 0.05
C ALA A 366 -10.39 -5.85 0.56
N LEU A 367 -10.44 -4.77 -0.21
CA LEU A 367 -9.90 -3.47 0.21
C LEU A 367 -10.68 -2.85 1.36
N LEU A 368 -12.00 -3.07 1.44
CA LEU A 368 -12.85 -2.58 2.52
C LEU A 368 -12.99 -3.54 3.70
N ASN A 369 -12.54 -4.79 3.58
CA ASN A 369 -12.89 -5.90 4.49
C ASN A 369 -14.41 -5.97 4.75
N SER A 370 -15.22 -5.72 3.72
CA SER A 370 -16.68 -5.63 3.83
C SER A 370 -17.35 -6.76 3.07
N THR A 371 -18.41 -7.31 3.64
CA THR A 371 -19.28 -8.32 3.00
C THR A 371 -20.57 -7.70 2.46
N LYS A 372 -20.68 -6.36 2.43
CA LYS A 372 -21.84 -5.66 1.90
C LYS A 372 -22.03 -5.99 0.41
N ASN A 373 -23.26 -6.30 0.00
CA ASN A 373 -23.65 -6.59 -1.38
C ASN A 373 -22.93 -7.80 -2.02
N VAL A 374 -22.42 -8.75 -1.23
CA VAL A 374 -21.73 -9.93 -1.74
C VAL A 374 -22.60 -11.18 -1.64
N ASN A 375 -22.83 -11.84 -2.78
CA ASN A 375 -23.37 -13.21 -2.81
C ASN A 375 -22.23 -14.24 -2.88
N PHE A 376 -22.49 -15.51 -2.57
CA PHE A 376 -21.45 -16.55 -2.54
C PHE A 376 -20.62 -16.63 -3.84
N SER A 377 -21.27 -16.54 -5.01
CA SER A 377 -20.61 -16.61 -6.31
C SER A 377 -19.67 -15.42 -6.55
N SER A 378 -20.09 -14.21 -6.21
CA SER A 378 -19.27 -12.99 -6.32
C SER A 378 -18.12 -12.95 -5.30
N ALA A 379 -18.34 -13.46 -4.08
CA ALA A 379 -17.27 -13.65 -3.09
C ALA A 379 -16.17 -14.56 -3.63
N ARG A 380 -16.58 -15.72 -4.17
CA ARG A 380 -15.64 -16.70 -4.73
C ARG A 380 -14.88 -16.16 -5.93
N PHE A 381 -15.57 -15.42 -6.82
CA PHE A 381 -14.92 -14.78 -7.95
C PHE A 381 -13.88 -13.73 -7.50
N GLY A 382 -14.25 -12.85 -6.56
CA GLY A 382 -13.35 -11.85 -6.01
C GLY A 382 -12.14 -12.46 -5.31
N GLN A 383 -12.33 -13.54 -4.56
CA GLN A 383 -11.23 -14.29 -3.93
C GLN A 383 -10.31 -14.91 -4.99
N LEU A 384 -10.86 -15.57 -6.02
CA LEU A 384 -10.06 -16.19 -7.08
C LEU A 384 -9.18 -15.17 -7.81
N GLN A 385 -9.74 -14.01 -8.17
CA GLN A 385 -9.00 -12.95 -8.84
C GLN A 385 -7.90 -12.36 -7.94
N THR A 386 -8.21 -12.14 -6.67
CA THR A 386 -7.25 -11.63 -5.67
C THR A 386 -6.12 -12.64 -5.42
N ASN A 387 -6.46 -13.92 -5.34
CA ASN A 387 -5.50 -15.01 -5.18
C ASN A 387 -4.54 -15.12 -6.36
N ALA A 388 -5.05 -15.01 -7.59
CA ALA A 388 -4.23 -15.01 -8.81
C ALA A 388 -3.23 -13.84 -8.79
N ARG A 389 -3.67 -12.65 -8.36
CA ARG A 389 -2.78 -11.50 -8.17
C ARG A 389 -1.68 -11.79 -7.15
N PHE A 390 -2.04 -12.36 -5.99
CA PHE A 390 -1.06 -12.71 -4.95
C PHE A 390 -0.05 -13.76 -5.43
N ALA A 391 -0.48 -14.73 -6.23
CA ALA A 391 0.42 -15.71 -6.83
C ALA A 391 1.48 -15.04 -7.71
N ILE A 392 1.10 -14.13 -8.60
CA ILE A 392 2.05 -13.40 -9.46
C ILE A 392 3.05 -12.57 -8.63
N LEU A 393 2.56 -11.85 -7.61
CA LEU A 393 3.44 -11.05 -6.75
C LEU A 393 4.38 -11.94 -5.92
N ARG A 394 3.91 -13.12 -5.52
CA ARG A 394 4.72 -14.15 -4.85
C ARG A 394 5.79 -14.71 -5.77
N ASP A 395 5.45 -15.02 -7.02
CA ASP A 395 6.40 -15.52 -8.02
C ASP A 395 7.53 -14.53 -8.23
N LYS A 396 7.18 -13.24 -8.35
CA LYS A 396 8.18 -12.18 -8.45
C LYS A 396 9.06 -12.05 -7.21
N LEU A 397 8.50 -12.15 -6.01
CA LEU A 397 9.27 -12.16 -4.77
C LEU A 397 10.17 -13.40 -4.67
N LYS A 398 9.71 -14.56 -5.16
CA LYS A 398 10.50 -15.78 -5.21
C LYS A 398 11.71 -15.62 -6.11
N GLU A 399 11.48 -15.19 -7.35
CA GLU A 399 12.51 -15.06 -8.39
C GLU A 399 13.55 -13.99 -8.05
N GLN A 400 13.11 -12.81 -7.59
CA GLN A 400 14.02 -11.69 -7.35
C GLN A 400 14.71 -11.73 -5.98
N VAL A 401 14.16 -12.47 -5.01
CA VAL A 401 14.67 -12.44 -3.62
C VAL A 401 14.93 -13.83 -3.07
N ILE A 402 13.93 -14.70 -3.04
CA ILE A 402 14.01 -15.94 -2.24
C ILE A 402 14.97 -16.95 -2.88
N ILE A 403 14.89 -17.14 -4.20
CA ILE A 403 15.75 -18.07 -4.93
C ILE A 403 17.22 -17.63 -4.84
N PRO A 404 17.58 -16.37 -5.19
CA PRO A 404 18.97 -15.90 -5.04
C PRO A 404 19.48 -15.96 -3.60
N LEU A 405 18.64 -15.62 -2.62
CA LEU A 405 19.03 -15.72 -1.22
C LEU A 405 19.26 -17.17 -0.77
N PHE A 406 18.42 -18.10 -1.23
CA PHE A 406 18.57 -19.51 -0.93
C PHE A 406 19.80 -20.10 -1.61
N GLU A 407 20.09 -19.70 -2.83
CA GLU A 407 21.31 -20.05 -3.56
C GLU A 407 22.56 -19.62 -2.79
N GLU A 408 22.62 -18.35 -2.39
CA GLU A 408 23.74 -17.81 -1.61
C GLU A 408 23.88 -18.49 -0.24
N PHE A 409 22.77 -18.83 0.41
CA PHE A 409 22.77 -19.63 1.63
C PHE A 409 23.38 -21.02 1.39
N LEU A 410 22.95 -21.73 0.34
CA LEU A 410 23.47 -23.05 0.01
C LEU A 410 24.97 -23.01 -0.28
N ARG A 411 25.42 -22.04 -1.08
CA ARG A 411 26.85 -21.83 -1.39
C ARG A 411 27.66 -21.66 -0.11
N CYS A 412 27.20 -20.81 0.80
CA CYS A 412 27.88 -20.58 2.07
C CYS A 412 27.92 -21.85 2.95
N CYS A 413 26.80 -22.56 3.08
CA CYS A 413 26.76 -23.80 3.84
C CYS A 413 27.63 -24.92 3.25
N ILE A 414 27.88 -24.90 1.95
CA ILE A 414 28.82 -25.82 1.29
C ILE A 414 30.26 -25.41 1.59
N ASP A 415 30.59 -24.12 1.51
CA ASP A 415 31.93 -23.61 1.82
C ASP A 415 32.31 -23.84 3.29
N ASP A 416 31.33 -23.80 4.20
CA ASP A 416 31.51 -24.05 5.64
C ASP A 416 31.47 -25.54 6.01
N ASP A 417 31.44 -26.47 5.05
CA ASP A 417 31.30 -27.92 5.23
C ASP A 417 30.03 -28.35 6.03
N VAL A 418 29.03 -27.47 6.14
CA VAL A 418 27.76 -27.73 6.83
C VAL A 418 26.86 -28.65 6.00
N LEU A 419 26.91 -28.55 4.67
CA LEU A 419 26.18 -29.44 3.75
C LEU A 419 27.15 -30.33 2.97
N PRO A 420 26.94 -31.65 2.91
CA PRO A 420 27.82 -32.59 2.21
C PRO A 420 27.53 -32.59 0.70
N LEU A 421 27.56 -31.40 0.10
CA LEU A 421 27.32 -31.13 -1.31
C LEU A 421 28.53 -30.43 -1.91
N THR A 422 28.60 -30.40 -3.24
CA THR A 422 29.60 -29.60 -3.96
C THR A 422 28.94 -28.37 -4.54
N GLN A 423 29.69 -27.29 -4.77
CA GLN A 423 29.15 -26.05 -5.36
C GLN A 423 28.42 -26.30 -6.70
N LYS A 424 28.83 -27.30 -7.48
CA LYS A 424 28.17 -27.69 -8.74
C LYS A 424 26.77 -28.27 -8.56
N ALA A 425 26.41 -28.72 -7.36
CA ALA A 425 25.10 -29.30 -7.07
C ALA A 425 24.06 -28.24 -6.70
N VAL A 426 24.45 -26.98 -6.46
CA VAL A 426 23.54 -25.92 -6.00
C VAL A 426 22.40 -25.71 -7.01
N ASP A 427 22.71 -25.62 -8.30
CA ASP A 427 21.71 -25.46 -9.37
C ASP A 427 20.73 -26.64 -9.38
N ASP A 428 21.23 -27.88 -9.21
CA ASP A 428 20.40 -29.08 -9.14
C ASP A 428 19.49 -29.05 -7.90
N VAL A 429 19.98 -28.55 -6.75
CA VAL A 429 19.15 -28.38 -5.55
C VAL A 429 18.04 -27.37 -5.80
N ILE A 430 18.37 -26.20 -6.36
CA ILE A 430 17.40 -25.14 -6.65
C ILE A 430 16.33 -25.65 -7.62
N PHE A 431 16.73 -26.34 -8.68
CA PHE A 431 15.80 -26.92 -9.66
C PHE A 431 14.83 -27.94 -9.03
N ASN A 432 15.28 -28.70 -8.04
CA ASN A 432 14.46 -29.67 -7.31
C ASN A 432 13.85 -29.11 -6.01
N THR A 433 13.79 -27.79 -5.85
CA THR A 433 13.20 -27.12 -4.69
C THR A 433 11.90 -26.44 -5.05
N THR A 434 10.83 -26.79 -4.33
CA THR A 434 9.54 -26.12 -4.45
C THR A 434 9.42 -25.06 -3.36
N PHE A 435 9.25 -23.80 -3.75
CA PHE A 435 9.04 -22.69 -2.83
C PHE A 435 7.55 -22.51 -2.57
N SER A 436 7.11 -22.98 -1.40
CA SER A 436 5.69 -23.04 -1.06
C SER A 436 5.35 -21.98 -0.02
N GLY A 437 4.28 -21.21 -0.30
CA GLY A 437 3.69 -20.27 0.64
C GLY A 437 2.59 -20.92 1.49
N GLU A 438 1.80 -20.09 2.18
CA GLU A 438 0.57 -20.57 2.81
C GLU A 438 -0.46 -21.01 1.74
N GLY A 439 -1.03 -22.19 1.93
CA GLY A 439 -2.14 -22.69 1.12
C GLY A 439 -3.37 -21.84 1.37
N MET A 440 -4.00 -21.40 0.29
CA MET A 440 -5.16 -20.52 0.40
C MET A 440 -6.37 -21.33 0.88
N LYS A 441 -7.00 -20.92 1.97
CA LYS A 441 -8.20 -21.60 2.47
C LYS A 441 -9.39 -21.28 1.57
N SER A 442 -10.04 -22.32 1.03
CA SER A 442 -11.32 -22.17 0.35
C SER A 442 -12.44 -21.80 1.32
N VAL A 443 -13.45 -21.11 0.79
CA VAL A 443 -14.72 -20.83 1.49
C VAL A 443 -15.48 -22.13 1.78
N ASP A 444 -15.30 -23.15 0.94
CA ASP A 444 -15.92 -24.47 1.08
C ASP A 444 -14.82 -25.55 1.07
N PRO A 445 -14.21 -25.83 2.23
CA PRO A 445 -13.10 -26.76 2.33
C PRO A 445 -13.48 -28.19 1.94
N ILE A 446 -14.70 -28.63 2.22
CA ILE A 446 -15.15 -30.00 1.95
C ILE A 446 -15.11 -30.28 0.45
N LYS A 447 -15.67 -29.39 -0.37
CA LYS A 447 -15.65 -29.56 -1.83
C LYS A 447 -14.24 -29.51 -2.41
N GLU A 448 -13.35 -28.73 -1.82
CA GLU A 448 -11.95 -28.64 -2.26
C GLU A 448 -11.18 -29.92 -1.91
N TYR A 449 -11.33 -30.45 -0.69
CA TYR A 449 -10.72 -31.73 -0.32
C TYR A 449 -11.26 -32.90 -1.14
N GLN A 450 -12.57 -32.94 -1.42
CA GLN A 450 -13.15 -33.94 -2.32
C GLN A 450 -12.59 -33.81 -3.75
N ALA A 451 -12.38 -32.58 -4.23
CA ALA A 451 -11.76 -32.35 -5.53
C ALA A 451 -10.29 -32.83 -5.55
N TYR A 452 -9.52 -32.59 -4.48
CA TYR A 452 -8.16 -33.13 -4.35
C TYR A 452 -8.15 -34.66 -4.28
N GLU A 453 -9.07 -35.26 -3.54
CA GLU A 453 -9.19 -36.72 -3.46
C GLU A 453 -9.46 -37.33 -4.85
N VAL A 454 -10.41 -36.77 -5.60
CA VAL A 454 -10.72 -37.21 -6.97
C VAL A 454 -9.53 -36.97 -7.90
N ALA A 455 -8.84 -35.83 -7.79
CA ALA A 455 -7.66 -35.52 -8.60
C ALA A 455 -6.50 -36.50 -8.34
N VAL A 456 -6.24 -36.83 -7.07
CA VAL A 456 -5.22 -37.81 -6.68
C VAL A 456 -5.60 -39.21 -7.14
N ARG A 457 -6.86 -39.62 -6.95
CA ARG A 457 -7.38 -40.92 -7.39
C ARG A 457 -7.28 -41.09 -8.91
N ASN A 458 -7.56 -40.02 -9.66
CA ASN A 458 -7.47 -39.98 -11.12
C ASN A 458 -6.05 -39.72 -11.65
N LYS A 459 -5.04 -39.57 -10.77
CA LYS A 459 -3.63 -39.31 -11.12
C LYS A 459 -3.40 -38.00 -11.91
N PHE A 460 -4.26 -37.01 -11.71
CA PHE A 460 -4.02 -35.65 -12.19
C PHE A 460 -3.14 -34.84 -11.24
N MET A 461 -3.06 -35.26 -9.98
CA MET A 461 -2.30 -34.60 -8.92
C MET A 461 -1.64 -35.66 -8.03
N SER A 462 -0.44 -35.38 -7.52
CA SER A 462 0.18 -36.26 -6.53
C SER A 462 -0.29 -35.91 -5.11
N ARG A 463 -0.21 -36.86 -4.16
CA ARG A 463 -0.51 -36.57 -2.74
C ARG A 463 0.40 -35.48 -2.17
N HIS A 464 1.68 -35.44 -2.57
CA HIS A 464 2.63 -34.40 -2.13
C HIS A 464 2.20 -33.02 -2.62
N GLU A 465 1.79 -32.93 -3.89
CA GLU A 465 1.30 -31.69 -4.46
C GLU A 465 0.03 -31.20 -3.77
N ALA A 466 -0.88 -32.11 -3.40
CA ALA A 466 -2.08 -31.77 -2.64
C ALA A 466 -1.73 -31.19 -1.26
N ILE A 467 -0.78 -31.82 -0.55
CA ILE A 467 -0.28 -31.33 0.75
C ILE A 467 0.34 -29.93 0.61
N ILE A 468 1.15 -29.72 -0.43
CA ILE A 468 1.76 -28.41 -0.74
C ILE A 468 0.68 -27.37 -1.04
N ALA A 469 -0.37 -27.72 -1.80
CA ALA A 469 -1.45 -26.81 -2.13
C ALA A 469 -2.22 -26.32 -0.89
N ILE A 470 -2.35 -27.16 0.13
CA ILE A 470 -2.95 -26.81 1.44
C ILE A 470 -1.93 -26.08 2.35
N GLY A 471 -0.67 -25.95 1.92
CA GLY A 471 0.39 -25.26 2.65
C GLY A 471 1.07 -26.12 3.72
N GLY A 472 1.01 -27.44 3.56
CA GLY A 472 1.77 -28.41 4.36
C GLY A 472 3.12 -28.74 3.72
N ASP A 473 4.03 -29.28 4.52
CA ASP A 473 5.28 -29.88 4.05
C ASP A 473 5.07 -31.41 3.97
N PRO A 474 5.11 -32.02 2.77
CA PRO A 474 4.85 -33.45 2.61
C PRO A 474 5.69 -34.35 3.50
N GLN A 475 6.98 -34.03 3.67
CA GLN A 475 7.89 -34.86 4.46
C GLN A 475 7.51 -34.83 5.94
N LYS A 476 7.16 -33.65 6.47
CA LYS A 476 6.71 -33.52 7.86
C LYS A 476 5.37 -34.18 8.09
N VAL A 477 4.44 -34.05 7.15
CA VAL A 477 3.13 -34.70 7.24
C VAL A 477 3.28 -36.22 7.29
N ASP A 478 4.18 -36.79 6.48
CA ASP A 478 4.45 -38.24 6.52
C ASP A 478 5.09 -38.67 7.85
N GLU A 479 6.07 -37.92 8.37
CA GLU A 479 6.67 -38.16 9.68
C GLU A 479 5.64 -38.06 10.82
N GLU A 480 4.74 -37.08 10.76
CA GLU A 480 3.65 -36.88 11.73
C GLU A 480 2.63 -38.03 11.66
N ILE A 481 2.24 -38.49 10.47
CA ILE A 481 1.33 -39.62 10.29
C ILE A 481 1.96 -40.92 10.81
N ASP A 482 3.23 -41.17 10.52
CA ASP A 482 3.93 -42.36 11.00
C ASP A 482 4.08 -42.36 12.54
N ALA A 483 4.19 -41.16 13.14
CA ALA A 483 4.23 -40.99 14.59
C ALA A 483 2.83 -41.01 15.24
N ASP A 484 1.79 -40.63 14.50
CA ASP A 484 0.42 -40.59 14.97
C ASP A 484 -0.20 -42.00 15.00
N THR A 485 -0.18 -42.61 16.18
CA THR A 485 -0.75 -43.94 16.41
C THR A 485 -2.29 -43.97 16.42
N HIS A 486 -2.99 -42.90 16.01
CA HIS A 486 -4.44 -42.90 15.90
C HIS A 486 -4.92 -43.76 14.71
N THR A 487 -4.98 -45.07 14.92
CA THR A 487 -5.67 -45.99 14.01
C THR A 487 -7.15 -45.62 13.98
N LEU A 488 -7.60 -44.99 12.91
CA LEU A 488 -9.03 -44.89 12.58
C LEU A 488 -9.58 -46.32 12.54
N THR A 489 -10.48 -46.66 13.46
CA THR A 489 -11.16 -47.95 13.38
C THR A 489 -12.17 -47.90 12.24
N PRO A 490 -12.52 -49.02 11.60
CA PRO A 490 -13.54 -49.04 10.55
C PRO A 490 -14.91 -48.48 10.98
N GLU A 491 -15.14 -48.31 12.30
CA GLU A 491 -16.34 -47.67 12.87
C GLU A 491 -16.30 -46.14 12.81
N ASP A 492 -15.11 -45.54 12.68
CA ASP A 492 -14.89 -44.08 12.62
C ASP A 492 -14.98 -43.52 11.19
N ILE A 493 -14.95 -44.40 10.17
CA ILE A 493 -15.08 -44.04 8.76
C ILE A 493 -16.59 -44.04 8.44
N PRO A 494 -17.21 -42.89 8.13
CA PRO A 494 -18.62 -42.88 7.74
C PRO A 494 -18.79 -43.78 6.50
N PRO A 495 -19.84 -44.63 6.45
CA PRO A 495 -20.05 -45.51 5.31
C PRO A 495 -20.10 -44.69 4.02
N GLU A 496 -19.40 -45.14 2.97
CA GLU A 496 -19.43 -44.53 1.64
C GLU A 496 -20.89 -44.37 1.22
N ASN A 497 -21.39 -43.13 1.29
CA ASN A 497 -22.74 -42.82 0.87
C ASN A 497 -22.69 -42.69 -0.66
N ASP A 498 -22.83 -43.83 -1.32
CA ASP A 498 -22.91 -44.00 -2.79
C ASP A 498 -24.14 -43.29 -3.42
N SER A 499 -24.82 -42.43 -2.67
CA SER A 499 -26.06 -41.75 -3.03
C SER A 499 -25.89 -40.33 -3.57
N LEU A 500 -24.69 -39.75 -3.58
CA LEU A 500 -24.48 -38.38 -4.08
C LEU A 500 -24.27 -38.27 -5.62
N ASN A 501 -24.30 -39.37 -6.36
CA ASN A 501 -24.03 -39.37 -7.81
C ASN A 501 -25.26 -39.36 -8.73
N ASN A 502 -26.51 -39.32 -8.22
CA ASN A 502 -27.71 -39.40 -9.08
C ASN A 502 -28.58 -38.13 -9.18
N ASP A 503 -28.37 -37.09 -8.37
CA ASP A 503 -29.29 -35.94 -8.34
C ASP A 503 -28.76 -34.64 -8.98
N VAL A 504 -27.62 -34.67 -9.68
CA VAL A 504 -27.04 -33.45 -10.33
C VAL A 504 -27.26 -33.42 -11.85
N ILE A 505 -28.06 -34.34 -12.44
CA ILE A 505 -28.34 -34.34 -13.89
C ILE A 505 -29.76 -33.87 -14.26
N GLN A 506 -30.61 -33.50 -13.30
CA GLN A 506 -31.90 -32.86 -13.63
C GLN A 506 -32.23 -31.67 -12.74
N GLN A 507 -31.71 -30.49 -13.09
CA GLN A 507 -32.45 -29.21 -13.07
C GLN A 507 -31.70 -28.13 -13.85
#